data_AF-A0A8H6GZL2-F1
#
_entry.id   AF-A0A8H6GZL2-F1
#
_cell.length_a   1.000
_cell.length_b   1.000
_cell.length_c   1.000
_cell.angle_alpha   90.00
_cell.angle_beta   90.00
_cell.angle_gamma   90.00
#
_symmetry.space_group_name_H-M   'P 1'
#
loop_
_entity.id
_entity.type
_entity.pdbx_description
1 polymer ?
#
loop_
_entity_poly.entity_id
_entity_poly.type
_entity_poly.pdbx_seq_one_letter_code
_entity_poly.pdbx_strand_id
1 'polypeptide(L)'
;MHDVDVYFNSIHTFLPIISKLRLYRELSAPRNCRKPDTALLLMTMQLHTRSLDSSNSPNHELYRLAKACCSYVEKSNIFSVRLLQATLLITLYEIANAIYPAAYLSVGHCARLGHAMGIHDLKRAPQMLHTPTSATELEERHRVWWAVIVLDRYVNIGGKSRPFSCDDVRPYELLPVDDKHWDQGAGKGYYWLF
;
A
#
# COMPACT_ATOMS: atom_id res chain seq x y z
N MET A 1 -15.40 11.51 -0.94
CA MET A 1 -15.56 10.75 -2.20
C MET A 1 -14.71 11.39 -3.27
N HIS A 2 -14.83 12.70 -3.51
CA HIS A 2 -13.94 13.43 -4.43
C HIS A 2 -12.44 13.09 -4.29
N ASP A 3 -11.86 13.15 -3.08
CA ASP A 3 -10.43 12.79 -2.88
C ASP A 3 -10.09 11.35 -3.30
N VAL A 4 -11.02 10.41 -3.09
CA VAL A 4 -10.83 9.00 -3.47
C VAL A 4 -10.85 8.85 -4.98
N ASP A 5 -11.75 9.58 -5.66
CA ASP A 5 -11.84 9.58 -7.12
C ASP A 5 -10.59 10.22 -7.73
N VAL A 6 -10.09 11.32 -7.15
CA VAL A 6 -8.83 11.96 -7.56
C VAL A 6 -7.65 11.02 -7.38
N TYR A 7 -7.57 10.31 -6.25
CA TYR A 7 -6.51 9.32 -6.00
C TYR A 7 -6.50 8.21 -7.07
N PHE A 8 -7.69 7.71 -7.42
CA PHE A 8 -7.84 6.66 -8.43
C PHE A 8 -7.50 7.11 -9.85
N ASN A 9 -7.55 8.42 -10.10
CA ASN A 9 -7.15 9.03 -11.37
C ASN A 9 -5.70 9.53 -11.37
N SER A 10 -5.00 9.51 -10.23
CA SER A 10 -3.61 9.96 -10.10
C SER A 10 -2.70 8.82 -9.65
N ILE A 11 -2.49 8.63 -8.34
CA ILE A 11 -1.52 7.70 -7.76
C ILE A 11 -1.80 6.25 -8.17
N HIS A 12 -3.07 5.87 -8.24
CA HIS A 12 -3.44 4.50 -8.61
C HIS A 12 -2.98 4.11 -10.02
N THR A 13 -2.76 5.07 -10.92
CA THR A 13 -2.36 4.78 -12.31
C THR A 13 -0.95 4.20 -12.42
N PHE A 14 -0.07 4.47 -11.44
CA PHE A 14 1.30 3.93 -11.41
C PHE A 14 1.59 3.09 -10.15
N LEU A 15 0.75 3.20 -9.12
CA LEU A 15 0.82 2.37 -7.91
C LEU A 15 -0.56 1.76 -7.57
N PRO A 16 -1.06 0.81 -8.38
CA PRO A 16 -2.40 0.23 -8.24
C PRO A 16 -2.48 -0.80 -7.10
N ILE A 17 -2.26 -0.37 -5.86
CA ILE A 17 -2.19 -1.27 -4.68
C ILE A 17 -3.54 -1.53 -4.00
N ILE A 18 -4.61 -0.84 -4.43
CA ILE A 18 -5.92 -0.86 -3.75
C ILE A 18 -7.02 -1.24 -4.74
N SER A 19 -7.87 -2.21 -4.41
CA SER A 19 -9.02 -2.54 -5.24
C SER A 19 -10.10 -1.45 -5.12
N LYS A 20 -10.42 -0.80 -6.26
CA LYS A 20 -11.57 0.12 -6.38
C LYS A 20 -12.83 -0.51 -5.82
N LEU A 21 -13.18 -1.71 -6.32
CA LEU A 21 -14.40 -2.42 -5.96
C LEU A 21 -14.51 -2.67 -4.45
N ARG A 22 -13.43 -3.15 -3.80
CA ARG A 22 -13.45 -3.43 -2.36
C ARG A 22 -13.52 -2.15 -1.54
N LEU A 23 -12.77 -1.12 -1.93
CA LEU A 23 -12.79 0.15 -1.23
C LEU A 23 -14.18 0.80 -1.30
N TYR A 24 -14.80 0.94 -2.48
CA TYR A 24 -16.12 1.55 -2.58
C TYR A 24 -17.18 0.76 -1.79
N ARG A 25 -17.12 -0.58 -1.78
CA ARG A 25 -18.00 -1.42 -0.93
C ARG A 25 -17.81 -1.13 0.56
N GLU A 26 -16.57 -0.99 1.03
CA GLU A 26 -16.28 -0.59 2.41
C GLU A 26 -16.78 0.83 2.71
N LEU A 27 -16.69 1.75 1.73
CA LEU A 27 -17.13 3.12 1.89
C LEU A 27 -18.64 3.31 1.87
N SER A 28 -19.40 2.36 1.29
CA SER A 28 -20.86 2.31 1.35
C SER A 28 -21.38 2.09 2.77
N ALA A 29 -20.56 1.53 3.68
CA ALA A 29 -20.92 1.39 5.09
C ALA A 29 -20.93 2.74 5.82
N PRO A 30 -21.77 2.92 6.86
CA PRO A 30 -21.79 4.14 7.67
C PRO A 30 -20.42 4.49 8.24
N ARG A 31 -20.09 5.79 8.30
CA ARG A 31 -18.77 6.27 8.74
C ARG A 31 -18.36 5.76 10.12
N ASN A 32 -19.31 5.67 11.04
CA ASN A 32 -19.07 5.25 12.42
C ASN A 32 -18.68 3.77 12.55
N CYS A 33 -18.92 2.96 11.51
CA CYS A 33 -18.55 1.55 11.46
C CYS A 33 -17.20 1.31 10.76
N ARG A 34 -16.51 2.37 10.32
CA ARG A 34 -15.25 2.22 9.60
C ARG A 34 -14.14 1.84 10.55
N LYS A 35 -13.36 0.84 10.12
CA LYS A 35 -12.18 0.39 10.84
C LYS A 35 -11.10 1.48 10.79
N PRO A 36 -10.24 1.58 11.83
CA PRO A 36 -9.25 2.64 11.93
C PRO A 36 -8.16 2.56 10.84
N ASP A 37 -7.86 1.36 10.33
CA ASP A 37 -6.97 1.14 9.19
C ASP A 37 -7.57 1.66 7.87
N THR A 38 -8.87 1.51 7.64
CA THR A 38 -9.56 2.15 6.51
C THR A 38 -9.55 3.68 6.63
N ALA A 39 -9.74 4.22 7.84
CA ALA A 39 -9.66 5.66 8.07
C ALA A 39 -8.25 6.22 7.81
N LEU A 40 -7.23 5.49 8.28
CA LEU A 40 -5.83 5.79 7.98
C LEU A 40 -5.57 5.77 6.47
N LEU A 41 -6.04 4.74 5.76
CA LEU A 41 -5.88 4.65 4.31
C LEU A 41 -6.46 5.87 3.59
N LEU A 42 -7.69 6.27 3.93
CA LEU A 42 -8.33 7.45 3.36
C LEU A 42 -7.53 8.74 3.65
N MET A 43 -7.01 8.89 4.86
CA MET A 43 -6.15 10.03 5.21
C MET A 43 -4.88 10.06 4.36
N THR A 44 -4.26 8.90 4.13
CA THR A 44 -3.06 8.80 3.28
C THR A 44 -3.35 9.02 1.81
N MET A 45 -4.56 8.73 1.31
CA MET A 45 -4.98 9.14 -0.04
C MET A 45 -5.08 10.66 -0.14
N GLN A 46 -5.68 11.31 0.86
CA GLN A 46 -5.83 12.77 0.89
C GLN A 46 -4.47 13.49 0.87
N LEU A 47 -3.43 12.87 1.39
CA LEU A 47 -2.07 13.40 1.35
C LEU A 47 -1.55 13.62 -0.07
N HIS A 48 -2.04 12.82 -1.03
CA HIS A 48 -1.64 12.87 -2.44
C HIS A 48 -2.62 13.63 -3.33
N THR A 49 -3.83 13.94 -2.85
CA THR A 49 -4.87 14.59 -3.66
C THR A 49 -5.05 16.08 -3.38
N ARG A 50 -4.49 16.59 -2.28
CA ARG A 50 -4.55 18.03 -1.96
C ARG A 50 -3.54 18.80 -2.81
N SER A 51 -4.04 19.76 -3.59
CA SER A 51 -3.21 20.62 -4.44
C SER A 51 -2.17 21.40 -3.63
N LEU A 52 -0.98 21.59 -4.20
CA LEU A 52 0.12 22.39 -3.62
C LEU A 52 -0.19 23.91 -3.56
N ASP A 53 -1.35 24.35 -4.05
CA ASP A 53 -1.68 25.77 -4.26
C ASP A 53 -1.90 26.59 -2.97
N SER A 54 -1.85 25.99 -1.78
CA SER A 54 -1.94 26.71 -0.50
C SER A 54 -0.67 26.56 0.34
N SER A 55 0.27 27.48 0.14
CA SER A 55 1.33 27.87 1.07
C SER A 55 1.88 26.77 2.01
N ASN A 56 2.51 25.72 1.48
CA ASN A 56 3.51 24.80 2.11
C ASN A 56 3.34 24.27 3.57
N SER A 57 2.26 24.56 4.28
CA SER A 57 2.01 24.20 5.69
C SER A 57 1.03 23.01 5.87
N PRO A 58 -0.12 22.94 5.17
CA PRO A 58 -1.17 21.99 5.53
C PRO A 58 -0.83 20.53 5.18
N ASN A 59 -0.03 20.28 4.15
CA ASN A 59 0.35 18.91 3.75
C ASN A 59 1.34 18.27 4.74
N HIS A 60 2.23 19.08 5.32
CA HIS A 60 3.18 18.58 6.31
C HIS A 60 2.50 18.23 7.64
N GLU A 61 1.46 18.97 8.04
CA GLU A 61 0.63 18.63 9.20
C GLU A 61 -0.15 17.33 8.96
N LEU A 62 -0.79 17.19 7.79
CA LEU A 62 -1.50 15.97 7.43
C LEU A 62 -0.57 14.75 7.39
N TYR A 63 0.65 14.90 6.85
CA TYR A 63 1.68 13.86 6.90
C TYR A 63 2.05 13.46 8.34
N ARG A 64 2.26 14.43 9.24
CA ARG A 64 2.52 14.15 10.66
C ARG A 64 1.37 13.41 11.33
N LEU A 65 0.13 13.81 11.04
CA LEU A 65 -1.06 13.12 11.53
C LEU A 65 -1.16 11.70 10.99
N ALA A 66 -0.89 11.49 9.70
CA ALA A 66 -0.89 10.15 9.09
C ALA A 66 0.15 9.23 9.75
N LYS A 67 1.38 9.71 10.02
CA LYS A 67 2.39 8.94 10.76
C LYS A 67 1.94 8.59 12.18
N ALA A 68 1.33 9.55 12.89
CA ALA A 68 0.82 9.32 14.24
C ALA A 68 -0.33 8.29 14.25
N CYS A 69 -1.27 8.39 13.31
CA CYS A 69 -2.34 7.43 13.14
C CYS A 69 -1.82 6.04 12.74
N CYS A 70 -0.82 5.95 11.85
CA CYS A 70 -0.16 4.70 11.50
C CYS A 70 0.42 4.01 12.75
N SER A 71 1.18 4.76 13.56
CA SER A 71 1.74 4.25 14.82
C SER A 71 0.64 3.81 15.81
N TYR A 72 -0.47 4.54 15.88
CA TYR A 72 -1.60 4.18 16.72
C TYR A 72 -2.24 2.85 16.28
N VAL A 73 -2.53 2.69 14.99
CA VAL A 73 -3.11 1.46 14.42
C VAL A 73 -2.22 0.25 14.68
N GLU A 74 -0.90 0.39 14.50
CA GLU A 74 0.09 -0.65 14.81
C GLU A 74 0.10 -1.02 16.29
N LYS A 75 0.12 -0.03 17.19
CA LYS A 75 0.08 -0.25 18.65
C LYS A 75 -1.23 -0.89 19.11
N SER A 76 -2.33 -0.67 18.39
CA SER A 76 -3.61 -1.35 18.60
C SER A 76 -3.62 -2.79 18.07
N ASN A 77 -2.50 -3.31 17.56
CA ASN A 77 -2.35 -4.66 17.04
C ASN A 77 -3.26 -4.95 15.82
N ILE A 78 -3.58 -3.90 15.04
CA ILE A 78 -4.44 -3.99 13.86
C ILE A 78 -3.56 -4.19 12.63
N PHE A 79 -3.22 -5.44 12.34
CA PHE A 79 -2.45 -5.80 11.15
C PHE A 79 -3.37 -6.18 10.00
N SER A 80 -3.31 -5.41 8.92
CA SER A 80 -4.15 -5.62 7.74
C SER A 80 -3.46 -5.16 6.47
N VAL A 81 -3.99 -5.60 5.33
CA VAL A 81 -3.55 -5.11 4.01
C VAL A 81 -3.77 -3.58 3.90
N ARG A 82 -4.82 -3.04 4.56
CA ARG A 82 -5.10 -1.60 4.60
C ARG A 82 -4.00 -0.82 5.32
N LEU A 83 -3.50 -1.36 6.44
CA LEU A 83 -2.37 -0.76 7.14
C LEU A 83 -1.16 -0.67 6.21
N LEU A 84 -0.76 -1.78 5.57
CA LEU A 84 0.41 -1.79 4.69
C LEU A 84 0.21 -0.90 3.45
N GLN A 85 -0.98 -0.86 2.86
CA GLN A 85 -1.33 0.09 1.80
C GLN A 85 -1.13 1.55 2.26
N ALA A 86 -1.61 1.89 3.46
CA ALA A 86 -1.46 3.23 4.00
C ALA A 86 0.01 3.57 4.31
N THR A 87 0.77 2.65 4.91
CA THR A 87 2.20 2.82 5.18
C THR A 87 2.98 3.00 3.86
N LEU A 88 2.63 2.28 2.79
CA LEU A 88 3.20 2.47 1.46
C LEU A 88 2.89 3.86 0.89
N LEU A 89 1.66 4.36 1.03
CA LEU A 89 1.30 5.71 0.57
C LEU A 89 2.02 6.81 1.36
N ILE A 90 2.22 6.64 2.66
CA ILE A 90 3.08 7.52 3.47
C ILE A 90 4.51 7.49 2.95
N THR A 91 5.04 6.30 2.70
CA THR A 91 6.40 6.11 2.19
C THR A 91 6.58 6.74 0.82
N LEU A 92 5.61 6.59 -0.07
CA LEU A 92 5.59 7.26 -1.38
C LEU A 92 5.63 8.79 -1.23
N TYR A 93 4.88 9.35 -0.28
CA TYR A 93 4.92 10.79 0.00
C TYR A 93 6.30 11.24 0.48
N GLU A 94 6.93 10.48 1.39
CA GLU A 94 8.29 10.75 1.86
C GLU A 94 9.30 10.73 0.70
N ILE A 95 9.19 9.75 -0.22
CA ILE A 95 10.02 9.66 -1.41
C ILE A 95 9.79 10.86 -2.35
N ALA A 96 8.53 11.17 -2.66
CA ALA A 96 8.18 12.25 -3.59
C ALA A 96 8.63 13.64 -3.11
N ASN A 97 8.69 13.85 -1.79
CA ASN A 97 9.14 15.10 -1.17
C ASN A 97 10.61 15.04 -0.70
N ALA A 98 11.36 14.01 -1.09
CA ALA A 98 12.76 13.81 -0.73
C ALA A 98 13.05 13.86 0.79
N ILE A 99 12.14 13.32 1.61
CA ILE A 99 12.26 13.28 3.08
C ILE A 99 13.14 12.10 3.50
N TYR A 100 14.45 12.24 3.31
CA TYR A 100 15.45 11.27 3.77
C TYR A 100 16.00 11.66 5.17
N PRO A 101 16.35 10.69 6.04
CA PRO A 101 16.35 9.24 5.85
C PRO A 101 14.99 8.56 6.12
N ALA A 102 13.92 9.32 6.38
CA ALA A 102 12.61 8.75 6.74
C ALA A 102 12.08 7.78 5.68
N ALA A 103 12.12 8.17 4.39
CA ALA A 103 11.71 7.32 3.27
C ALA A 103 12.37 5.93 3.31
N TYR A 104 13.69 5.88 3.48
CA TYR A 104 14.46 4.63 3.56
C TYR A 104 13.99 3.75 4.73
N LEU A 105 13.78 4.34 5.90
CA LEU A 105 13.32 3.61 7.09
C LEU A 105 11.87 3.13 6.93
N SER A 106 10.99 3.94 6.35
CA SER A 106 9.59 3.59 6.14
C SER A 106 9.42 2.47 5.11
N VAL A 107 10.25 2.43 4.05
CA VAL A 107 10.26 1.27 3.14
C VAL A 107 10.69 0.00 3.87
N GLY A 108 11.75 0.06 4.67
CA GLY A 108 12.18 -1.08 5.48
C GLY A 108 11.09 -1.55 6.45
N HIS A 109 10.34 -0.62 7.03
CA HIS A 109 9.17 -0.92 7.85
C HIS A 109 8.05 -1.61 7.06
N CYS A 110 7.75 -1.15 5.84
CA CYS A 110 6.80 -1.80 4.94
C CYS A 110 7.20 -3.26 4.63
N ALA A 111 8.49 -3.50 4.37
CA ALA A 111 9.03 -4.85 4.16
C ALA A 111 8.83 -5.73 5.39
N ARG A 112 9.17 -5.23 6.58
CA ARG A 112 8.96 -5.97 7.84
C ARG A 112 7.49 -6.27 8.10
N LEU A 113 6.57 -5.33 7.83
CA LEU A 113 5.14 -5.55 7.93
C LEU A 113 4.65 -6.63 6.95
N GLY A 114 5.09 -6.57 5.68
CA GLY A 114 4.76 -7.58 4.67
C GLY A 114 5.29 -8.98 5.03
N HIS A 115 6.49 -9.05 5.60
CA HIS A 115 7.07 -10.29 6.11
C HIS A 115 6.30 -10.83 7.32
N ALA A 116 6.06 -10.00 8.33
CA ALA A 116 5.32 -10.38 9.52
C ALA A 116 3.92 -10.92 9.17
N MET A 117 3.21 -10.23 8.27
CA MET A 117 1.86 -10.64 7.86
C MET A 117 1.83 -11.90 6.98
N GLY A 118 2.98 -12.37 6.47
CA GLY A 118 3.07 -13.53 5.58
C GLY A 118 2.70 -13.23 4.12
N ILE A 119 2.60 -11.96 3.73
CA ILE A 119 2.18 -11.53 2.38
C ILE A 119 3.21 -11.93 1.32
N HIS A 120 4.49 -11.88 1.66
CA HIS A 120 5.61 -12.22 0.78
C HIS A 120 5.66 -13.69 0.30
N ASP A 121 5.16 -14.64 1.09
CA ASP A 121 5.13 -16.06 0.72
C ASP A 121 3.92 -16.74 1.38
N LEU A 122 2.80 -16.77 0.64
CA LEU A 122 1.54 -17.35 1.11
C LEU A 122 1.60 -18.86 1.38
N LYS A 123 2.62 -19.57 0.87
CA LYS A 123 2.72 -21.03 0.99
C LYS A 123 3.63 -21.45 2.14
N ARG A 124 4.72 -20.71 2.37
CA ARG A 124 5.79 -21.12 3.30
C ARG A 124 5.90 -20.25 4.53
N ALA A 125 5.48 -18.98 4.47
CA ALA A 125 5.60 -18.09 5.61
C ALA A 125 4.49 -18.32 6.64
N PRO A 126 4.77 -18.09 7.94
CA PRO A 126 3.72 -17.94 8.95
C PRO A 126 2.72 -16.87 8.52
N GLN A 127 1.42 -17.21 8.56
CA GLN A 127 0.35 -16.31 8.13
C GLN A 127 -0.30 -15.66 9.35
N MET A 128 -0.20 -14.33 9.47
CA MET A 128 -0.98 -13.58 10.46
C MET A 128 -2.38 -13.23 9.94
N LEU A 129 -2.50 -13.06 8.62
CA LEU A 129 -3.77 -12.77 7.97
C LEU A 129 -4.51 -14.07 7.66
N HIS A 130 -5.85 -14.01 7.67
CA HIS A 130 -6.69 -15.09 7.20
C HIS A 130 -6.39 -15.43 5.72
N THR A 131 -6.70 -16.66 5.32
CA THR A 131 -6.61 -17.09 3.92
C THR A 131 -7.45 -16.16 3.03
N PRO A 132 -6.92 -15.66 1.90
CA PRO A 132 -7.67 -14.80 0.99
C PRO A 132 -9.01 -15.44 0.60
N THR A 133 -10.11 -14.71 0.79
CA THR A 133 -11.46 -15.25 0.53
C THR A 133 -11.85 -15.09 -0.95
N SER A 134 -11.13 -14.24 -1.70
CA SER A 134 -11.40 -13.96 -3.10
C SER A 134 -10.11 -13.77 -3.90
N ALA A 135 -10.18 -14.04 -5.21
CA ALA A 135 -9.06 -13.76 -6.13
C ALA A 135 -8.67 -12.28 -6.11
N THR A 136 -9.64 -11.37 -5.95
CA THR A 136 -9.38 -9.93 -5.82
C THR A 136 -8.56 -9.61 -4.57
N GLU A 137 -8.83 -10.26 -3.45
CA GLU A 137 -8.06 -10.07 -2.23
C GLU A 137 -6.64 -10.61 -2.34
N LEU A 138 -6.49 -11.79 -2.96
CA LEU A 138 -5.18 -12.38 -3.24
C LEU A 138 -4.33 -11.45 -4.13
N GLU A 139 -4.93 -10.94 -5.20
CA GLU A 139 -4.28 -9.99 -6.12
C GLU A 139 -3.91 -8.68 -5.41
N GLU A 140 -4.76 -8.18 -4.51
CA GLU A 140 -4.45 -6.98 -3.72
C GLU A 140 -3.21 -7.20 -2.84
N ARG A 141 -3.10 -8.38 -2.20
CA ARG A 141 -1.92 -8.76 -1.40
C ARG A 141 -0.66 -8.83 -2.25
N HIS A 142 -0.74 -9.46 -3.43
CA HIS A 142 0.38 -9.52 -4.38
C HIS A 142 0.83 -8.13 -4.84
N ARG A 143 -0.10 -7.27 -5.28
CA ARG A 143 0.21 -5.90 -5.71
C ARG A 143 0.88 -5.07 -4.63
N VAL A 144 0.38 -5.19 -3.40
CA VAL A 144 0.96 -4.53 -2.23
C VAL A 144 2.39 -5.01 -2.01
N TRP A 145 2.66 -6.32 -2.08
CA TRP A 145 4.02 -6.85 -1.94
C TRP A 145 4.97 -6.36 -3.03
N TRP A 146 4.54 -6.41 -4.28
CA TRP A 146 5.30 -5.90 -5.41
C TRP A 146 5.62 -4.40 -5.27
N ALA A 147 4.69 -3.61 -4.75
CA ALA A 147 4.93 -2.20 -4.44
C ALA A 147 6.01 -2.01 -3.37
N VAL A 148 6.04 -2.86 -2.33
CA VAL A 148 7.12 -2.83 -1.32
C VAL A 148 8.47 -3.08 -2.00
N ILE A 149 8.58 -4.13 -2.82
CA ILE A 149 9.83 -4.47 -3.54
C ILE A 149 10.29 -3.30 -4.42
N VAL A 150 9.39 -2.74 -5.22
CA VAL A 150 9.71 -1.64 -6.15
C VAL A 150 10.21 -0.42 -5.39
N LEU A 151 9.52 -0.01 -4.31
CA LEU A 151 9.96 1.14 -3.52
C LEU A 151 11.28 0.87 -2.77
N ASP A 152 11.53 -0.37 -2.33
CA ASP A 152 12.79 -0.77 -1.67
C ASP A 152 13.97 -0.71 -2.64
N ARG A 153 13.77 -1.12 -3.89
CA ARG A 153 14.79 -0.94 -4.92
C ARG A 153 14.97 0.55 -5.28
N TYR A 154 13.88 1.30 -5.40
CA TYR A 154 13.90 2.72 -5.77
C TYR A 154 14.63 3.58 -4.74
N VAL A 155 14.30 3.46 -3.45
CA VAL A 155 14.87 4.28 -2.38
C VAL A 155 16.37 4.05 -2.18
N ASN A 156 16.87 2.90 -2.65
CA ASN A 156 18.28 2.50 -2.57
C ASN A 156 19.07 2.83 -3.85
N ILE A 157 18.45 3.42 -4.88
CA ILE A 157 19.18 3.88 -6.07
C ILE A 157 20.25 4.89 -5.64
N GLY A 158 21.51 4.62 -5.97
CA GLY A 158 22.65 5.47 -5.64
C GLY A 158 23.19 5.30 -4.21
N GLY A 159 22.53 4.50 -3.35
CA GLY A 159 23.00 4.16 -2.01
C GLY A 159 24.06 3.06 -2.06
N LYS A 160 25.35 3.43 -2.10
CA LYS A 160 26.42 2.43 -1.97
C LYS A 160 26.35 1.75 -0.59
N SER A 161 26.40 0.42 -0.58
CA SER A 161 26.49 -0.41 0.64
C SER A 161 25.27 -0.40 1.58
N ARG A 162 24.08 -0.04 1.10
CA ARG A 162 22.82 -0.22 1.87
C ARG A 162 22.17 -1.55 1.47
N PRO A 163 21.84 -2.43 2.42
CA PRO A 163 21.13 -3.66 2.10
C PRO A 163 19.69 -3.36 1.71
N PHE A 164 19.15 -4.15 0.79
CA PHE A 164 17.73 -4.17 0.52
C PHE A 164 16.96 -4.79 1.69
N SER A 165 15.73 -4.34 1.88
CA SER A 165 14.84 -4.86 2.94
C SER A 165 14.09 -6.10 2.48
N CYS A 166 13.86 -6.23 1.17
CA CYS A 166 13.22 -7.40 0.56
C CYS A 166 14.26 -8.25 -0.16
N ASP A 167 14.11 -9.58 -0.07
CA ASP A 167 14.86 -10.53 -0.88
C ASP A 167 14.66 -10.29 -2.39
N ASP A 168 15.55 -10.83 -3.20
CA ASP A 168 15.37 -10.80 -4.65
C ASP A 168 14.20 -11.69 -5.07
N VAL A 169 13.41 -11.16 -6.01
CA VAL A 169 12.25 -11.84 -6.58
C VAL A 169 12.71 -13.12 -7.28
N ARG A 170 11.98 -14.21 -7.04
CA ARG A 170 12.29 -15.51 -7.66
C ARG A 170 11.86 -15.48 -9.13
N PRO A 171 12.59 -16.14 -10.06
CA PRO A 171 12.25 -16.11 -11.49
C PRO A 171 10.86 -16.65 -11.85
N TYR A 172 10.27 -17.49 -10.97
CA TYR A 172 8.95 -18.09 -11.15
C TYR A 172 7.83 -17.37 -10.38
N GLU A 173 8.14 -16.22 -9.77
CA GLU A 173 7.15 -15.41 -9.07
C GLU A 173 6.28 -14.65 -10.07
N LEU A 174 4.96 -14.76 -9.92
CA LEU A 174 4.01 -14.17 -10.85
C LEU A 174 3.98 -12.65 -10.66
N LEU A 175 4.07 -11.93 -11.77
CA LEU A 175 3.83 -10.48 -11.81
C LEU A 175 2.35 -10.19 -11.51
N PRO A 176 2.03 -8.99 -11.00
CA PRO A 176 0.65 -8.53 -10.88
C PRO A 176 -0.09 -8.65 -12.22
N VAL A 177 -1.40 -8.88 -12.15
CA VAL A 177 -2.27 -8.91 -13.33
C VAL A 177 -2.24 -7.56 -14.05
N ASP A 178 -2.70 -7.50 -15.29
CA ASP A 178 -2.86 -6.23 -16.00
C ASP A 178 -3.84 -5.27 -15.27
N ASP A 179 -3.48 -3.99 -15.20
CA ASP A 179 -4.21 -2.99 -14.42
C ASP A 179 -5.64 -2.73 -14.93
N LYS A 180 -5.87 -2.86 -16.25
CA LYS A 180 -7.22 -2.69 -16.82
C LYS A 180 -8.15 -3.80 -16.35
N HIS A 181 -7.63 -5.03 -16.30
CA HIS A 181 -8.38 -6.19 -15.80
C HIS A 181 -8.62 -6.09 -14.29
N TRP A 182 -7.64 -5.59 -13.55
CA TRP A 182 -7.74 -5.32 -12.12
C TRP A 182 -8.86 -4.32 -11.79
N ASP A 183 -8.89 -3.19 -12.48
CA ASP A 183 -9.87 -2.14 -12.25
C ASP A 183 -11.31 -2.56 -12.59
N GLN A 184 -11.48 -3.46 -13.57
CA GLN A 184 -12.77 -4.02 -13.94
C GLN A 184 -13.25 -5.14 -13.00
N GLY A 185 -12.45 -5.52 -12.00
CA GLY A 185 -12.75 -6.62 -11.08
C GLY A 185 -12.65 -8.01 -11.72
N ALA A 186 -12.03 -8.11 -12.90
CA ALA A 186 -11.87 -9.34 -13.64
C ALA A 186 -10.66 -10.13 -13.11
N GLY A 187 -10.81 -10.74 -11.93
CA GLY A 187 -9.95 -11.86 -11.51
C GLY A 187 -10.27 -13.18 -12.22
N LYS A 188 -11.05 -13.14 -13.32
CA LYS A 188 -11.46 -14.31 -14.09
C LYS A 188 -10.61 -14.40 -15.37
N GLY A 189 -9.74 -15.40 -15.46
CA GLY A 189 -9.53 -16.03 -16.77
C GLY A 189 -8.16 -16.54 -17.17
N TYR A 190 -7.06 -16.31 -16.45
CA TYR A 190 -5.73 -16.66 -17.00
C TYR A 190 -4.79 -17.45 -16.07
N TYR A 191 -5.30 -18.05 -14.99
CA TYR A 191 -4.49 -18.89 -14.10
C TYR A 191 -4.37 -20.37 -14.52
N TRP A 192 -4.64 -20.72 -15.79
CA TRP A 192 -4.57 -22.11 -16.28
C TRP A 192 -3.87 -22.32 -17.63
N LEU A 193 -3.08 -21.37 -18.11
CA LEU A 193 -2.28 -21.59 -19.33
C LEU A 193 -0.85 -21.12 -19.12
N PHE A 194 -0.10 -21.85 -18.28
CA PHE A 194 1.30 -22.25 -18.50
C PHE A 194 1.57 -23.49 -17.65
#